data_AF-A0A914KE75-F1
#
_entry.id   AF-A0A914KE75-F1
#
_cell.length_a   1.000
_cell.length_b   1.000
_cell.length_c   1.000
_cell.angle_alpha   90.00
_cell.angle_beta   90.00
_cell.angle_gamma   90.00
#
_symmetry.space_group_name_H-M   'P 1'
#
loop_
_entity.id
_entity.type
_entity.pdbx_description
1 polymer ?
#
loop_
_entity_poly.entity_id
_entity_poly.type
_entity_poly.pdbx_seq_one_letter_code
_entity_poly.pdbx_strand_id
1 'polypeptide(L)'
;MGQKRSGKTSIRKVVFQKMSPNETLFVESTARVIQEQSTARVIQEPVTGSFINLQTIEFPGQFDPFDSLMNPKTIFKQCGALLFVIDAQAEINDALKKMSHSIVRAYNINKNIRFEVFIHKVDGLSEETRMGTYRKIFQKVQDDLADHALETIYITYHMTSIYDHSIFEAFSKVIQKLVRQLPVLTKLLDIFNKKLVRQLPVLTKLLDIFNKASNVDKSFLFDVASKIYIATDSTPVDLPTYELCCDMIDVTTDLSLIYGKDS
;
A
#
# COMPACT_ATOMS: atom_id res chain seq x y z
N MET A 1 7.24 7.20 0.80
CA MET A 1 8.50 7.93 0.48
C MET A 1 8.84 7.73 -1.00
N GLY A 2 9.76 8.51 -1.56
CA GLY A 2 10.20 8.36 -2.97
C GLY A 2 10.71 9.64 -3.60
N GLN A 3 11.33 9.56 -4.78
CA GLN A 3 11.92 10.71 -5.49
C GLN A 3 10.91 11.81 -5.86
N LYS A 4 11.37 13.05 -6.08
CA LYS A 4 10.50 14.12 -6.58
C LYS A 4 9.85 13.66 -7.91
N ARG A 5 8.55 13.96 -8.09
CA ARG A 5 7.74 13.56 -9.27
C ARG A 5 7.57 12.05 -9.50
N SER A 6 7.88 11.21 -8.52
CA SER A 6 7.68 9.75 -8.61
C SER A 6 6.21 9.29 -8.56
N GLY A 7 5.23 10.20 -8.54
CA GLY A 7 3.79 9.85 -8.54
C GLY A 7 3.14 9.60 -7.17
N LYS A 8 3.83 9.84 -6.05
CA LYS A 8 3.28 9.62 -4.67
C LYS A 8 1.92 10.28 -4.44
N THR A 9 1.83 11.58 -4.73
CA THR A 9 0.62 12.38 -4.52
C THR A 9 -0.49 11.90 -5.45
N SER A 10 -0.17 11.55 -6.70
CA SER A 10 -1.13 10.98 -7.66
C SER A 10 -1.70 9.66 -7.14
N ILE A 11 -0.84 8.75 -6.67
CA ILE A 11 -1.25 7.48 -6.05
C ILE A 11 -2.23 7.73 -4.90
N ARG A 12 -1.91 8.63 -3.98
CA ARG A 12 -2.78 8.92 -2.83
C ARG A 12 -4.14 9.46 -3.28
N LYS A 13 -4.18 10.37 -4.25
CA LYS A 13 -5.43 10.95 -4.74
C LYS A 13 -6.29 9.93 -5.51
N VAL A 14 -5.68 9.07 -6.32
CA VAL A 14 -6.41 8.01 -7.02
C VAL A 14 -6.99 6.99 -6.04
N VAL A 15 -6.17 6.51 -5.10
CA VAL A 15 -6.57 5.43 -4.19
C VAL A 15 -7.54 5.90 -3.11
N PHE A 16 -7.31 7.07 -2.51
CA PHE A 16 -8.09 7.52 -1.34
C PHE A 16 -9.10 8.63 -1.64
N GLN A 17 -8.95 9.36 -2.75
CA GLN A 17 -9.88 10.44 -3.12
C GLN A 17 -10.71 10.10 -4.37
N LYS A 18 -10.57 8.89 -4.92
CA LYS A 18 -11.21 8.45 -6.16
C LYS A 18 -11.02 9.43 -7.33
N MET A 19 -9.92 10.18 -7.33
CA MET A 19 -9.59 11.10 -8.42
C MET A 19 -9.28 10.29 -9.69
N SER A 20 -9.77 10.75 -10.85
CA SER A 20 -9.48 10.04 -12.09
C SER A 20 -7.98 10.11 -12.44
N PRO A 21 -7.37 9.05 -13.01
CA PRO A 21 -5.96 9.08 -13.36
C PRO A 21 -5.59 10.25 -14.29
N ASN A 22 -6.51 10.67 -15.16
CA ASN A 22 -6.33 11.80 -16.07
C ASN A 22 -6.34 13.15 -15.35
N GLU A 23 -7.10 13.31 -14.28
CA GLU A 23 -7.06 14.51 -13.42
C GLU A 23 -5.74 14.64 -12.66
N THR A 24 -5.02 13.52 -12.46
CA THR A 24 -3.76 13.53 -11.71
C THR A 24 -2.62 14.23 -12.46
N LEU A 25 -2.73 14.39 -13.78
CA LEU A 25 -1.78 15.14 -14.62
C LEU A 25 -1.69 16.62 -14.22
N PHE A 26 -2.77 17.16 -13.64
CA PHE A 26 -2.87 18.56 -13.19
C PHE A 26 -2.52 18.74 -11.71
N VAL A 27 -2.07 17.69 -11.02
CA VAL A 27 -1.68 17.78 -9.62
C VAL A 27 -0.37 18.54 -9.50
N GLU A 28 -0.42 19.69 -8.81
CA GLU A 28 0.74 20.51 -8.58
C GLU A 28 1.86 19.77 -7.81
N SER A 29 3.11 20.09 -8.14
CA SER A 29 4.28 19.50 -7.48
C SER A 29 4.28 19.86 -5.99
N THR A 30 4.25 18.83 -5.13
CA THR A 30 4.24 18.98 -3.67
C THR A 30 5.52 19.69 -3.19
N ALA A 31 5.45 21.02 -3.03
CA ALA A 31 6.58 21.90 -2.72
C ALA A 31 6.86 22.04 -1.21
N ARG A 32 5.92 21.61 -0.37
CA ARG A 32 6.05 21.59 1.09
C ARG A 32 5.76 20.18 1.58
N VAL A 33 6.29 19.79 2.75
CA VAL A 33 5.60 18.74 3.53
C VAL A 33 4.17 19.24 3.62
N ILE A 34 3.17 18.51 3.11
CA ILE A 34 1.77 18.90 3.32
C ILE A 34 1.48 18.62 4.81
N GLN A 35 2.05 19.47 5.65
CA GLN A 35 1.53 19.94 6.92
C GLN A 35 0.93 21.30 6.57
N GLU A 36 -0.25 21.33 5.96
CA GLU A 36 -0.93 22.61 5.78
C GLU A 36 -1.39 23.12 7.15
N GLN A 37 -0.88 24.30 7.46
CA GLN A 37 -0.62 24.78 8.81
C GLN A 37 -1.88 25.34 9.46
N SER A 38 -2.32 24.71 10.54
CA SER A 38 -2.60 25.39 11.80
C SER A 38 -2.71 24.34 12.91
N THR A 39 -1.71 24.35 13.79
CA THR A 39 -1.43 23.36 14.85
C THR A 39 -0.87 22.03 14.34
N ALA A 40 -0.01 21.40 15.14
CA ALA A 40 0.49 20.05 14.93
C ALA A 40 -0.67 19.05 14.86
N ARG A 41 -1.29 18.96 13.70
CA ARG A 41 -2.27 17.95 13.33
C ARG A 41 -1.63 17.18 12.19
N VAL A 42 -1.12 16.02 12.56
CA VAL A 42 -1.28 14.80 11.77
C VAL A 42 -2.56 14.98 10.95
N ILE A 43 -2.51 14.83 9.63
CA ILE A 43 -3.74 14.66 8.84
C ILE A 43 -4.35 13.34 9.32
N GLN A 44 -5.04 13.40 10.46
CA GLN A 44 -6.08 12.50 10.90
C GLN A 44 -7.28 12.89 10.06
N GLU A 45 -7.20 12.64 8.77
CA GLU A 45 -8.41 12.35 8.03
C GLU A 45 -8.60 10.85 8.25
N PRO A 46 -9.43 10.41 9.21
CA PRO A 46 -10.03 9.10 9.03
C PRO A 46 -10.60 9.14 7.62
N VAL A 47 -10.30 8.15 6.79
CA VAL A 47 -11.07 7.94 5.58
C VAL A 47 -12.50 7.74 6.07
N THR A 48 -13.31 8.81 6.08
CA THR A 48 -14.62 8.83 6.69
C THR A 48 -15.49 7.84 5.93
N GLY A 49 -15.72 6.67 6.52
CA GLY A 49 -16.44 5.55 5.89
C GLY A 49 -15.59 4.33 5.49
N SER A 50 -14.25 4.36 5.58
CA SER A 50 -13.44 3.15 5.40
C SER A 50 -13.21 2.42 6.71
N PHE A 51 -13.30 1.10 6.67
CA PHE A 51 -13.07 0.21 7.81
C PHE A 51 -11.62 0.29 8.36
N ILE A 52 -10.69 0.89 7.62
CA ILE A 52 -9.27 0.91 7.96
C ILE A 52 -8.80 2.33 8.29
N ASN A 53 -8.44 2.56 9.55
CA ASN A 53 -7.82 3.82 9.98
C ASN A 53 -6.33 3.84 9.59
N LEU A 54 -6.04 4.16 8.33
CA LEU A 54 -4.69 4.27 7.79
C LEU A 54 -4.20 5.71 7.90
N GLN A 55 -3.11 5.91 8.65
CA GLN A 55 -2.38 7.18 8.64
C GLN A 55 -1.27 7.11 7.59
N THR A 56 -1.46 7.81 6.47
CA THR A 56 -0.43 7.93 5.43
C THR A 56 0.38 9.19 5.62
N ILE A 57 1.70 9.07 5.74
CA ILE A 57 2.63 10.21 5.83
C ILE A 57 3.40 10.32 4.51
N GLU A 58 3.23 11.45 3.83
CA GLU A 58 3.93 11.76 2.60
C GLU A 58 5.12 12.69 2.85
N PHE A 59 6.30 12.24 2.44
CA PHE A 59 7.52 13.03 2.48
C PHE A 59 7.76 13.65 1.10
N PRO A 60 7.91 14.99 1.00
CA PRO A 60 8.31 15.65 -0.23
C PRO A 60 9.68 15.19 -0.66
N GLY A 61 9.93 15.10 -1.97
CA GLY A 61 11.20 14.59 -2.50
C GLY A 61 12.44 15.45 -2.20
N GLN A 62 12.26 16.64 -1.61
CA GLN A 62 13.32 17.58 -1.21
C GLN A 62 13.60 17.57 0.30
N PHE A 63 12.74 16.95 1.11
CA PHE A 63 12.90 16.91 2.56
C PHE A 63 13.56 15.62 2.98
N ASP A 64 14.56 15.71 3.85
CA ASP A 64 15.12 14.54 4.50
C ASP A 64 14.13 14.03 5.56
N PRO A 65 13.63 12.79 5.40
CA PRO A 65 12.62 12.22 6.31
C PRO A 65 13.17 11.90 7.70
N PHE A 66 14.49 12.06 7.87
CA PHE A 66 15.21 11.86 9.13
C PHE A 66 15.71 13.19 9.72
N ASP A 67 15.25 14.32 9.20
CA ASP A 67 15.57 15.62 9.78
C ASP A 67 14.99 15.70 11.21
N SER A 68 15.75 16.29 12.12
CA SER A 68 15.45 16.35 13.56
C SER A 68 14.18 17.15 13.85
N LEU A 69 13.79 18.03 12.93
CA LEU A 69 12.56 18.83 13.00
C LEU A 69 11.28 17.98 12.96
N MET A 70 11.33 16.75 12.43
CA MET A 70 10.16 15.90 12.20
C MET A 70 10.00 14.76 13.21
N ASN A 71 10.83 14.69 14.27
CA ASN A 71 10.82 13.60 15.26
C ASN A 71 10.73 12.19 14.63
N PRO A 72 11.68 11.81 13.74
CA PRO A 72 11.62 10.58 12.95
C PRO A 72 11.49 9.32 13.83
N LYS A 73 12.10 9.32 15.01
CA LYS A 73 12.05 8.19 15.93
C LYS A 73 10.62 7.83 16.35
N THR A 74 9.75 8.81 16.56
CA THR A 74 8.37 8.56 16.99
C THR A 74 7.53 8.05 15.83
N ILE A 75 7.70 8.65 14.64
CA ILE A 75 6.98 8.28 13.41
C ILE A 75 7.32 6.85 13.00
N PHE A 76 8.62 6.52 12.86
CA PHE A 76 9.05 5.19 12.42
C PHE A 76 8.80 4.10 13.47
N LYS A 77 8.73 4.46 14.77
CA LYS A 77 8.35 3.52 15.83
C LYS A 77 6.86 3.13 15.77
N GLN A 78 5.98 4.03 15.32
CA GLN A 78 4.55 3.75 15.13
C GLN A 78 4.20 3.25 13.72
N CYS A 79 5.14 3.35 12.78
CA CYS A 79 4.97 2.89 11.41
C CYS A 79 5.00 1.35 11.32
N GLY A 80 3.99 0.76 10.68
CA GLY A 80 3.92 -0.69 10.44
C GLY A 80 4.51 -1.12 9.09
N ALA A 81 4.44 -0.27 8.07
CA ALA A 81 5.00 -0.53 6.75
C ALA A 81 5.50 0.75 6.11
N LEU A 82 6.66 0.65 5.48
CA LEU A 82 7.30 1.72 4.73
C LEU A 82 7.13 1.47 3.25
N LEU A 83 6.36 2.33 2.60
CA LEU A 83 6.18 2.33 1.16
C LEU A 83 7.22 3.23 0.48
N PHE A 84 7.99 2.69 -0.46
CA PHE A 84 8.91 3.47 -1.29
C PHE A 84 8.50 3.42 -2.75
N VAL A 85 8.25 4.58 -3.36
CA VAL A 85 7.82 4.70 -4.76
C VAL A 85 9.01 5.08 -5.64
N ILE A 86 9.33 4.21 -6.59
CA ILE A 86 10.36 4.39 -7.61
C ILE A 86 9.67 4.65 -8.94
N ASP A 87 10.07 5.69 -9.65
CA ASP A 87 9.61 5.92 -11.02
C ASP A 87 10.40 5.04 -11.98
N ALA A 88 9.73 4.15 -12.72
CA ALA A 88 10.35 3.23 -13.66
C ALA A 88 10.83 3.91 -14.96
N GLN A 89 10.31 5.10 -15.27
CA GLN A 89 10.64 5.85 -16.49
C GLN A 89 11.73 6.91 -16.27
N ALA A 90 12.08 7.19 -15.01
CA ALA A 90 13.11 8.16 -14.64
C ALA A 90 14.43 7.49 -14.24
N GLU A 91 15.43 8.30 -13.89
CA GLU A 91 16.70 7.79 -13.38
C GLU A 91 16.53 7.09 -12.02
N ILE A 92 16.85 5.80 -12.01
CA ILE A 92 16.57 4.91 -10.87
C ILE A 92 17.71 4.92 -9.84
N ASN A 93 18.95 5.21 -10.26
CA ASN A 93 20.14 5.09 -9.42
C ASN A 93 20.07 5.96 -8.15
N ASP A 94 19.62 7.20 -8.28
CA ASP A 94 19.50 8.12 -7.14
C ASP A 94 18.32 7.75 -6.23
N ALA A 95 17.24 7.18 -6.78
CA ALA A 95 16.16 6.58 -6.01
C ALA A 95 16.69 5.49 -5.10
N LEU A 96 17.47 4.56 -5.68
CA LEU A 96 17.94 3.37 -4.98
C LEU A 96 18.86 3.73 -3.83
N LYS A 97 19.82 4.64 -4.05
CA LYS A 97 20.70 5.14 -2.98
C LYS A 97 19.92 5.77 -1.82
N LYS A 98 18.90 6.59 -2.13
CA LYS A 98 18.02 7.19 -1.11
C LYS A 98 17.18 6.14 -0.41
N MET A 99 16.74 5.11 -1.13
CA MET A 99 15.95 4.02 -0.60
C MET A 99 16.76 3.16 0.37
N SER A 100 17.93 2.66 -0.03
CA SER A 100 18.80 1.84 0.81
C SER A 100 19.15 2.57 2.11
N HIS A 101 19.58 3.83 2.01
CA HIS A 101 19.82 4.66 3.19
C HIS A 101 18.59 4.86 4.09
N SER A 102 17.38 5.02 3.51
CA SER A 102 16.14 5.15 4.28
C SER A 102 15.73 3.84 4.97
N ILE A 103 15.91 2.70 4.30
CA ILE A 103 15.59 1.37 4.83
C ILE A 103 16.50 1.07 6.02
N VAL A 104 17.81 1.27 5.88
CA VAL A 104 18.79 1.04 6.96
C VAL A 104 18.42 1.86 8.19
N ARG A 105 18.15 3.16 8.03
CA ARG A 105 17.78 4.03 9.14
C ARG A 105 16.45 3.65 9.77
N ALA A 106 15.43 3.33 8.97
CA ALA A 106 14.13 2.92 9.47
C ALA A 106 14.21 1.60 10.25
N TYR A 107 14.95 0.62 9.73
CA TYR A 107 15.16 -0.68 10.37
C TYR A 107 15.90 -0.57 11.71
N ASN A 108 16.88 0.33 11.80
CA ASN A 108 17.58 0.62 13.05
C ASN A 108 16.66 1.21 14.13
N ILE A 109 15.61 1.94 13.75
CA ILE A 109 14.62 2.48 14.70
C ILE A 109 13.59 1.41 15.08
N ASN A 110 13.08 0.67 14.10
CA ASN A 110 12.05 -0.33 14.30
C ASN A 110 12.25 -1.52 13.36
N LYS A 111 12.64 -2.66 13.95
CA LYS A 111 12.91 -3.92 13.23
C LYS A 111 11.64 -4.61 12.70
N ASN A 112 10.46 -4.18 13.16
CA ASN A 112 9.18 -4.79 12.76
C ASN A 112 8.54 -4.08 11.55
N ILE A 113 9.17 -3.03 11.02
CA ILE A 113 8.68 -2.34 9.81
C ILE A 113 8.78 -3.31 8.63
N ARG A 114 7.70 -3.37 7.83
CA ARG A 114 7.73 -4.01 6.52
C ARG A 114 8.12 -3.04 5.43
N PHE A 115 8.98 -3.47 4.51
CA PHE A 115 9.43 -2.66 3.40
C PHE A 115 8.75 -3.11 2.12
N GLU A 116 8.05 -2.18 1.48
CA GLU A 116 7.27 -2.41 0.27
C GLU A 116 7.69 -1.36 -0.78
N VAL A 117 8.16 -1.82 -1.93
CA VAL A 117 8.69 -0.98 -3.00
C VAL A 117 7.74 -1.03 -4.19
N PHE A 118 7.23 0.13 -4.58
CA PHE A 118 6.39 0.29 -5.76
C PHE A 118 7.22 0.80 -6.91
N ILE A 119 7.42 -0.04 -7.91
CA ILE A 119 7.98 0.33 -9.20
C ILE A 119 6.81 0.89 -10.02
N HIS A 120 6.78 2.21 -10.13
CA HIS A 120 5.62 2.98 -10.57
C HIS A 120 5.80 3.53 -11.99
N LYS A 121 4.68 3.87 -12.65
CA LYS A 121 4.61 4.33 -14.05
C LYS A 121 5.06 3.28 -15.06
N VAL A 122 4.62 2.04 -14.86
CA VAL A 122 4.97 0.91 -15.75
C VAL A 122 4.12 0.85 -17.02
N ASP A 123 3.11 1.71 -17.14
CA ASP A 123 2.15 1.83 -18.25
C ASP A 123 2.80 2.09 -19.62
N GLY A 124 3.83 2.95 -19.67
CA GLY A 124 4.54 3.27 -20.92
C GLY A 124 5.64 2.28 -21.31
N LEU A 125 5.82 1.17 -20.57
CA LEU A 125 6.96 0.26 -20.74
C LEU A 125 6.53 -1.11 -21.31
N SER A 126 7.30 -1.62 -22.28
CA SER A 126 7.12 -2.99 -22.78
C SER A 126 7.36 -4.02 -21.67
N GLU A 127 6.78 -5.22 -21.80
CA GLU A 127 6.98 -6.35 -20.87
C GLU A 127 8.48 -6.62 -20.60
N GLU A 128 9.29 -6.65 -21.67
CA GLU A 128 10.73 -6.88 -21.58
C GLU A 128 11.44 -5.78 -20.78
N THR A 129 11.08 -4.52 -21.03
CA THR A 129 11.67 -3.38 -20.31
C THR A 129 11.25 -3.39 -18.84
N ARG A 130 9.99 -3.72 -18.55
CA ARG A 130 9.46 -3.88 -17.19
C ARG A 130 10.25 -4.94 -16.42
N MET A 131 10.43 -6.12 -16.99
CA MET A 131 11.20 -7.20 -16.38
C MET A 131 12.70 -6.87 -16.24
N GLY A 132 13.27 -6.19 -17.23
CA GLY A 132 14.66 -5.70 -17.18
C GLY A 132 14.86 -4.71 -16.04
N THR A 133 13.97 -3.73 -15.90
CA THR A 133 14.01 -2.73 -14.83
C THR A 133 13.80 -3.37 -13.45
N TYR A 134 12.85 -4.30 -13.33
CA TYR A 134 12.62 -5.06 -12.11
C TYR A 134 13.90 -5.78 -11.64
N ARG A 135 14.55 -6.54 -12.53
CA ARG A 135 15.78 -7.28 -12.21
C ARG A 135 16.92 -6.33 -11.82
N LYS A 136 17.08 -5.22 -12.53
CA LYS A 136 18.09 -4.19 -12.20
C LYS A 136 17.88 -3.60 -10.81
N ILE A 137 16.63 -3.26 -10.46
CA ILE A 137 16.28 -2.74 -9.13
C ILE A 137 16.55 -3.81 -8.08
N PHE A 138 16.05 -5.03 -8.30
CA PHE A 138 16.17 -6.12 -7.34
C PHE A 138 17.62 -6.44 -7.01
N GLN A 139 18.45 -6.62 -8.05
CA GLN A 139 19.87 -6.95 -7.88
C GLN A 139 20.61 -5.82 -7.17
N LYS A 140 20.42 -4.57 -7.60
CA LYS A 140 21.11 -3.42 -7.00
C LYS A 140 20.75 -3.19 -5.53
N VAL A 141 19.49 -3.40 -5.17
CA VAL A 141 19.06 -3.30 -3.77
C VAL A 141 19.61 -4.44 -2.94
N GLN A 142 19.67 -5.64 -3.51
CA GLN A 142 20.25 -6.80 -2.84
C GLN A 142 21.76 -6.60 -2.59
N ASP A 143 22.49 -6.08 -3.58
CA ASP A 143 23.90 -5.73 -3.46
C ASP A 143 24.11 -4.65 -2.37
N ASP A 144 23.35 -3.54 -2.42
CA ASP A 144 23.41 -2.46 -1.41
C ASP A 144 23.08 -2.96 0.01
N LEU A 145 22.17 -3.92 0.16
CA LEU A 145 21.81 -4.50 1.46
C LEU A 145 22.86 -5.49 1.98
N ALA A 146 23.50 -6.23 1.08
CA ALA A 146 24.61 -7.13 1.40
C ALA A 146 25.82 -6.34 1.92
N ASP A 147 26.14 -5.20 1.28
CA ASP A 147 27.19 -4.28 1.73
C ASP A 147 26.96 -3.74 3.15
N HIS A 148 25.69 -3.60 3.56
CA HIS A 148 25.30 -3.17 4.90
C HIS A 148 25.07 -4.32 5.89
N ALA A 149 25.35 -5.58 5.51
CA ALA A 149 25.14 -6.79 6.30
C ALA A 149 23.68 -6.96 6.82
N LEU A 150 22.70 -6.49 6.05
CA LEU A 150 21.28 -6.51 6.39
C LEU A 150 20.49 -7.50 5.51
N GLU A 151 21.07 -8.66 5.24
CA GLU A 151 20.46 -9.72 4.41
C GLU A 151 19.14 -10.26 4.98
N THR A 152 18.88 -10.04 6.27
CA THR A 152 17.63 -10.48 6.93
C THR A 152 16.41 -9.63 6.54
N ILE A 153 16.59 -8.49 5.88
CA ILE A 153 15.48 -7.60 5.54
C ILE A 153 14.76 -8.13 4.30
N TYR A 154 13.50 -8.53 4.48
CA TYR A 154 12.65 -8.90 3.36
C TYR A 154 11.95 -7.66 2.77
N ILE A 155 12.27 -7.34 1.52
CA ILE A 155 11.62 -6.29 0.74
C ILE A 155 10.66 -6.95 -0.26
N THR A 156 9.41 -6.48 -0.29
CA THR A 156 8.46 -6.88 -1.33
C THR A 156 8.39 -5.81 -2.42
N TYR A 157 8.38 -6.24 -3.67
CA TYR A 157 8.29 -5.36 -4.83
C TYR A 157 6.95 -5.51 -5.53
N HIS A 158 6.37 -4.40 -5.98
CA HIS A 158 5.14 -4.38 -6.76
C HIS A 158 5.32 -3.48 -7.97
N MET A 159 4.93 -3.97 -9.14
CA MET A 159 4.82 -3.16 -10.35
C MET A 159 3.46 -2.48 -10.32
N THR A 160 3.42 -1.15 -10.45
CA THR A 160 2.18 -0.39 -10.29
C THR A 160 2.02 0.67 -11.37
N SER A 161 0.80 0.86 -11.86
CA SER A 161 0.38 2.04 -12.60
C SER A 161 -0.88 2.64 -11.96
N ILE A 162 -1.12 3.93 -12.20
CA ILE A 162 -2.39 4.57 -11.83
C ILE A 162 -3.47 4.35 -12.90
N TYR A 163 -3.09 3.90 -14.09
CA TYR A 163 -4.02 3.69 -15.21
C TYR A 163 -4.67 2.30 -15.20
N ASP A 164 -4.10 1.36 -14.43
CA ASP A 164 -4.62 0.01 -14.25
C ASP A 164 -5.00 -0.22 -12.78
N HIS A 165 -5.58 -1.38 -12.47
CA HIS A 165 -5.97 -1.73 -11.11
C HIS A 165 -4.81 -2.27 -10.26
N SER A 166 -3.60 -2.35 -10.81
CA SER A 166 -2.42 -2.90 -10.14
C SER A 166 -2.04 -2.12 -8.88
N ILE A 167 -2.26 -0.80 -8.86
CA ILE A 167 -2.02 0.03 -7.68
C ILE A 167 -2.94 -0.38 -6.52
N PHE A 168 -4.22 -0.63 -6.79
CA PHE A 168 -5.18 -1.05 -5.77
C PHE A 168 -4.87 -2.46 -5.27
N GLU A 169 -4.47 -3.36 -6.17
CA GLU A 169 -4.03 -4.71 -5.80
C GLU A 169 -2.79 -4.66 -4.89
N ALA A 170 -1.79 -3.86 -5.26
CA ALA A 170 -0.57 -3.69 -4.48
C ALA A 170 -0.88 -3.10 -3.09
N PHE A 171 -1.72 -2.06 -3.01
CA PHE A 171 -2.18 -1.52 -1.72
C PHE A 171 -2.94 -2.56 -0.89
N SER A 172 -3.80 -3.36 -1.51
CA SER A 172 -4.53 -4.43 -0.84
C SER A 172 -3.60 -5.46 -0.22
N LYS A 173 -2.54 -5.87 -0.93
CA LYS A 173 -1.49 -6.76 -0.38
C LYS A 173 -0.76 -6.11 0.80
N VAL A 174 -0.40 -4.82 0.70
CA VAL A 174 0.27 -4.08 1.77
C VAL A 174 -0.63 -3.97 3.02
N ILE A 175 -1.90 -3.65 2.82
CA ILE A 175 -2.88 -3.51 3.91
C ILE A 175 -3.19 -4.85 4.54
N GLN A 176 -3.41 -5.90 3.75
CA GLN A 176 -3.62 -7.25 4.25
C GLN A 176 -2.43 -7.70 5.10
N LYS A 177 -1.20 -7.41 4.66
CA LYS A 177 0.00 -7.62 5.46
C LYS A 177 -0.11 -6.83 6.76
N LEU A 178 -0.34 -5.52 6.73
CA LEU A 178 -0.45 -4.66 7.92
C LEU A 178 -1.49 -5.13 8.93
N VAL A 179 -2.71 -5.43 8.47
CA VAL A 179 -3.81 -5.98 9.29
C VAL A 179 -3.38 -7.30 9.93
N ARG A 180 -2.56 -8.11 9.26
CA ARG A 180 -2.02 -9.36 9.85
C ARG A 180 -1.17 -9.16 11.11
N GLN A 181 -0.65 -7.95 11.35
CA GLN A 181 0.21 -7.66 12.49
C GLN A 181 -0.49 -7.00 13.67
N LEU A 182 -1.77 -6.64 13.59
CA LEU A 182 -2.47 -6.01 14.73
C LEU A 182 -2.67 -7.02 15.88
N PRO A 183 -1.89 -6.96 16.97
CA PRO A 183 -2.04 -7.88 18.11
C PRO A 183 -3.25 -7.47 18.99
N VAL A 184 -3.81 -6.29 18.75
CA VAL A 184 -4.91 -5.70 19.53
C VAL A 184 -6.25 -6.36 19.21
N LEU A 185 -6.47 -6.77 17.96
CA LEU A 185 -7.64 -7.60 17.61
C LEU A 185 -7.59 -8.95 18.31
N THR A 186 -6.39 -9.48 18.54
CA THR A 186 -6.15 -10.73 19.27
C THR A 186 -6.50 -10.58 20.75
N LYS A 187 -6.15 -9.47 21.41
CA LYS A 187 -6.46 -9.24 22.83
C LYS A 187 -7.94 -9.02 23.15
N LEU A 188 -8.72 -8.39 22.26
CA LEU A 188 -10.17 -8.25 22.46
C LEU A 188 -10.92 -9.57 22.16
N LEU A 189 -10.40 -10.39 21.24
CA LEU A 189 -10.94 -11.73 20.95
C LEU A 189 -10.45 -12.81 21.94
N ASP A 190 -9.36 -12.58 22.68
CA ASP A 190 -8.82 -13.47 23.71
C ASP A 190 -9.74 -13.62 24.94
N ILE A 191 -10.70 -12.71 25.16
CA ILE A 191 -11.69 -12.84 26.24
C ILE A 191 -12.83 -13.79 25.83
N PHE A 192 -13.21 -13.84 24.55
CA PHE A 192 -14.35 -14.65 24.10
C PHE A 192 -13.98 -15.97 23.40
N ASN A 193 -12.76 -16.15 22.89
CA ASN A 193 -12.43 -17.33 22.06
C ASN A 193 -10.98 -17.81 22.21
N LYS A 194 -10.57 -18.08 23.46
CA LYS A 194 -9.20 -18.47 23.86
C LYS A 194 -8.65 -19.79 23.26
N LYS A 195 -9.38 -20.48 22.39
CA LYS A 195 -8.90 -21.69 21.68
C LYS A 195 -8.90 -21.57 20.14
N LEU A 196 -9.56 -20.56 19.55
CA LEU A 196 -9.68 -20.43 18.08
C LEU A 196 -8.83 -19.30 17.47
N VAL A 197 -8.33 -18.37 18.29
CA VAL A 197 -7.79 -17.06 17.83
C VAL A 197 -6.26 -17.05 17.69
N ARG A 198 -5.57 -18.13 18.10
CA ARG A 198 -4.10 -18.18 18.11
C ARG A 198 -3.41 -18.38 16.76
N GLN A 199 -4.13 -18.34 15.65
CA GLN A 199 -3.49 -18.19 14.35
C GLN A 199 -4.34 -17.23 13.53
N LEU A 200 -3.67 -16.31 12.85
CA LEU A 200 -4.29 -15.43 11.88
C LEU A 200 -4.32 -16.08 10.47
N PRO A 201 -5.06 -17.19 10.33
CA PRO A 201 -5.77 -17.48 9.10
C PRO A 201 -7.27 -17.66 9.40
N VAL A 202 -7.91 -16.79 10.20
CA VAL A 202 -9.36 -16.93 10.45
C VAL A 202 -10.17 -16.43 9.26
N LEU A 203 -9.96 -15.20 8.77
CA LEU A 203 -10.71 -14.69 7.60
C LEU A 203 -10.37 -15.46 6.32
N THR A 204 -9.09 -15.72 6.04
CA THR A 204 -8.70 -16.53 4.89
C THR A 204 -9.23 -17.97 5.00
N LYS A 205 -9.13 -18.65 6.16
CA LYS A 205 -9.75 -19.99 6.30
C LYS A 205 -11.26 -19.94 6.30
N LEU A 206 -11.90 -18.91 6.81
CA LEU A 206 -13.36 -18.75 6.74
C LEU A 206 -13.79 -18.61 5.28
N LEU A 207 -13.07 -17.81 4.50
CA LEU A 207 -13.28 -17.71 3.06
C LEU A 207 -12.98 -19.04 2.36
N ASP A 208 -11.90 -19.74 2.72
CA ASP A 208 -11.60 -21.08 2.17
C ASP A 208 -12.68 -22.11 2.54
N ILE A 209 -13.22 -22.07 3.77
CA ILE A 209 -14.32 -22.93 4.23
C ILE A 209 -15.59 -22.58 3.50
N PHE A 210 -15.89 -21.29 3.34
CA PHE A 210 -17.03 -20.80 2.58
C PHE A 210 -16.95 -21.23 1.13
N ASN A 211 -15.80 -21.06 0.47
CA ASN A 211 -15.59 -21.46 -0.92
C ASN A 211 -15.74 -22.97 -1.09
N LYS A 212 -15.20 -23.76 -0.16
CA LYS A 212 -15.37 -25.23 -0.14
C LYS A 212 -16.81 -25.67 0.10
N ALA A 213 -17.57 -24.96 0.94
CA ALA A 213 -18.96 -25.31 1.25
C ALA A 213 -19.94 -24.83 0.17
N SER A 214 -19.68 -23.68 -0.44
CA SER A 214 -20.56 -23.00 -1.40
C SER A 214 -20.18 -23.26 -2.86
N ASN A 215 -19.11 -24.03 -3.11
CA ASN A 215 -18.56 -24.29 -4.45
C ASN A 215 -18.26 -22.99 -5.23
N VAL A 216 -17.67 -22.01 -4.53
CA VAL A 216 -17.28 -20.72 -5.08
C VAL A 216 -15.79 -20.76 -5.42
N ASP A 217 -15.43 -20.40 -6.65
CA ASP A 217 -14.05 -20.50 -7.13
C ASP A 217 -13.11 -19.48 -6.48
N LYS A 218 -13.60 -18.27 -6.22
CA LYS A 218 -12.82 -17.16 -5.67
C LYS A 218 -13.67 -16.23 -4.83
N SER A 219 -13.13 -15.72 -3.72
CA SER A 219 -13.86 -14.80 -2.84
C SER A 219 -12.98 -13.66 -2.37
N PHE A 220 -13.55 -12.45 -2.37
CA PHE A 220 -12.90 -11.24 -1.92
C PHE A 220 -13.77 -10.53 -0.88
N LEU A 221 -13.11 -9.94 0.12
CA LEU A 221 -13.73 -9.05 1.08
C LEU A 221 -13.21 -7.63 0.83
N PHE A 222 -14.05 -6.79 0.22
CA PHE A 222 -13.71 -5.43 -0.18
C PHE A 222 -14.17 -4.37 0.81
N ASP A 223 -13.39 -3.29 0.88
CA ASP A 223 -13.87 -1.99 1.30
C ASP A 223 -14.44 -1.24 0.08
N VAL A 224 -15.75 -1.02 0.05
CA VAL A 224 -16.49 -0.38 -1.06
C VAL A 224 -15.99 1.05 -1.32
N ALA A 225 -15.55 1.76 -0.27
CA ALA A 225 -15.06 3.13 -0.41
C ALA A 225 -13.71 3.21 -1.13
N SER A 226 -12.79 2.29 -0.88
CA SER A 226 -11.41 2.35 -1.41
C SER A 226 -11.14 1.34 -2.53
N LYS A 227 -12.06 0.39 -2.77
CA LYS A 227 -11.87 -0.80 -3.64
C LYS A 227 -10.72 -1.69 -3.19
N ILE A 228 -10.23 -1.52 -1.97
CA ILE A 228 -9.14 -2.31 -1.42
C ILE A 228 -9.73 -3.59 -0.82
N TYR A 229 -9.19 -4.75 -1.18
CA TYR A 229 -9.58 -5.98 -0.49
C TYR A 229 -8.81 -6.14 0.81
N ILE A 230 -9.54 -6.40 1.89
CA ILE A 230 -8.99 -6.61 3.23
C ILE A 230 -8.58 -8.08 3.38
N ALA A 231 -9.36 -8.99 2.80
CA ALA A 231 -9.12 -10.42 2.83
C ALA A 231 -9.49 -11.08 1.49
N THR A 232 -8.75 -12.12 1.17
CA THR A 232 -9.03 -13.04 0.07
C THR A 232 -8.73 -14.45 0.57
N ASP A 233 -9.28 -15.44 -0.12
CA ASP A 233 -9.01 -16.86 0.07
C ASP A 233 -7.55 -17.21 -0.29
N SER A 234 -7.17 -18.47 -0.07
CA SER A 234 -5.79 -18.95 -0.23
C SER A 234 -5.32 -19.07 -1.69
N THR A 235 -6.23 -19.06 -2.66
CA THR A 235 -5.86 -19.10 -4.08
C THR A 235 -5.16 -17.80 -4.51
N PRO A 236 -4.21 -17.84 -5.44
CA PRO A 236 -3.58 -16.62 -5.94
C PRO A 236 -4.62 -15.68 -6.56
N VAL A 237 -4.45 -14.38 -6.35
CA VAL A 237 -5.32 -13.36 -6.96
C VAL A 237 -4.86 -13.17 -8.40
N ASP A 238 -5.79 -13.30 -9.32
CA ASP A 238 -5.59 -12.98 -10.72
C ASP A 238 -6.10 -11.56 -11.01
N LEU A 239 -5.32 -10.78 -11.74
CA LEU A 239 -5.59 -9.35 -11.96
C LEU A 239 -6.91 -9.12 -12.73
N PRO A 240 -7.22 -9.84 -13.81
CA PRO A 240 -8.50 -9.73 -14.51
C PRO A 240 -9.72 -10.03 -13.62
N THR A 241 -9.61 -11.01 -12.72
CA THR A 241 -10.70 -11.33 -11.79
C THR A 241 -10.91 -10.19 -10.79
N TYR A 242 -9.81 -9.60 -10.31
CA TYR A 242 -9.85 -8.45 -9.43
C TYR A 242 -10.47 -7.21 -10.09
N GLU A 243 -10.10 -6.94 -11.35
CA GLU A 243 -10.67 -5.85 -12.16
C GLU A 243 -12.18 -6.00 -12.32
N LEU A 244 -12.64 -7.20 -12.71
CA LEU A 244 -14.07 -7.48 -12.85
C LEU A 244 -14.84 -7.25 -11.55
N CYS A 245 -14.28 -7.64 -10.39
CA CYS A 245 -14.90 -7.37 -9.09
C CYS A 245 -14.95 -5.88 -8.76
N CYS A 246 -13.93 -5.10 -9.12
CA CYS A 246 -13.92 -3.65 -8.92
C CYS A 246 -15.00 -2.97 -9.76
N ASP A 247 -15.12 -3.34 -11.03
CA ASP A 247 -16.14 -2.81 -11.94
C ASP A 247 -17.55 -3.17 -11.47
N MET A 248 -17.74 -4.39 -10.94
CA MET A 248 -19.02 -4.81 -10.37
C MET A 248 -19.41 -3.96 -9.15
N ILE A 249 -18.45 -3.58 -8.29
CA ILE A 249 -18.71 -2.70 -7.15
C ILE A 249 -19.14 -1.32 -7.62
N ASP A 250 -18.50 -0.77 -8.67
CA ASP A 250 -18.88 0.52 -9.23
C ASP A 250 -20.30 0.48 -9.79
N VAL A 251 -20.61 -0.51 -10.64
CA VAL A 251 -21.96 -0.67 -11.21
C VAL A 251 -23.01 -0.81 -10.12
N THR A 252 -22.75 -1.61 -9.08
CA THR A 252 -23.69 -1.80 -7.97
C THR A 252 -23.89 -0.51 -7.19
N THR A 253 -22.81 0.24 -6.95
CA THR A 253 -22.86 1.52 -6.24
C THR A 253 -23.61 2.57 -7.05
N ASP A 254 -23.33 2.68 -8.34
CA ASP A 254 -23.99 3.64 -9.23
C ASP A 254 -25.48 3.34 -9.38
N LEU A 255 -25.86 2.06 -9.54
CA LEU A 255 -27.26 1.65 -9.54
C LEU A 255 -27.94 1.95 -8.20
N SER A 256 -27.27 1.72 -7.07
CA SER A 256 -27.81 2.04 -5.76
C SER A 256 -27.99 3.55 -5.55
N LEU A 257 -27.14 4.39 -6.15
CA LEU A 257 -27.27 5.85 -6.09
C LEU A 257 -28.45 6.36 -6.93
N ILE A 258 -28.77 5.67 -8.03
CA ILE A 258 -29.88 6.00 -8.92
C ILE A 258 -31.22 5.56 -8.33
N TYR A 259 -31.31 4.30 -7.87
CA TYR A 259 -32.57 3.68 -7.46
C TYR A 259 -32.76 3.58 -5.94
N GLY A 260 -31.72 3.76 -5.14
CA GLY A 260 -31.75 3.58 -3.68
C GLY A 260 -32.11 4.84 -2.89
N LYS A 261 -32.56 5.91 -3.54
CA LYS A 261 -32.94 7.16 -2.86
C LYS A 261 -34.37 7.16 -2.28
N ASP A 262 -35.17 6.12 -2.54
CA ASP A 262 -36.58 6.05 -2.13
C ASP A 262 -36.91 4.80 -1.27
N SER A 263 -36.08 4.50 -0.26
CA SER A 263 -36.42 3.53 0.80
C SER A 263 -35.93 3.98 2.17
#